data_AF-A0A2G6BPP5-F1
#
_entry.id   AF-A0A2G6BPP5-F1
#
_cell.length_a   1.000
_cell.length_b   1.000
_cell.length_c   1.000
_cell.angle_alpha   90.00
_cell.angle_beta   90.00
_cell.angle_gamma   90.00
#
_symmetry.space_group_name_H-M   'P 1'
#
loop_
_entity.id
_entity.type
_entity.pdbx_description
1 polymer ?
#
loop_
_entity_poly.entity_id
_entity_poly.type
_entity_poly.pdbx_seq_one_letter_code
_entity_poly.pdbx_strand_id
1 'polypeptide(L)'
;MKFIFCLLIIVGVSFGSNGNVVVDFDGSDLIIEHEDYDDEVRIDSDYNIYINDEKIEINKKCELLSKRCYDRVFKIREEAEDIKSDGIDLGVQGSSLGVSAVFGVFKMILPGYDSDDFERDVEEKAKKIEKRAEIIEKRANKLEKEMKKFSKDFEELSENSEDLKSLIWLK
;
A
#
# COMPACT_ATOMS: atom_id res chain seq x y z
N MET A 1 10.34 -5.13 15.96
CA MET A 1 9.02 -4.60 15.52
C MET A 1 9.27 -3.55 14.44
N LYS A 2 9.14 -3.92 13.16
CA LYS A 2 9.16 -3.01 12.01
C LYS A 2 7.75 -2.47 11.76
N PHE A 3 7.13 -1.94 12.81
CA PHE A 3 5.76 -1.48 12.75
C PHE A 3 5.75 -0.02 12.27
N ILE A 4 5.04 0.24 11.17
CA ILE A 4 4.32 1.51 10.94
C ILE A 4 5.19 2.74 10.56
N PHE A 5 6.28 2.58 9.81
CA PHE A 5 6.92 3.76 9.16
C PHE A 5 6.66 3.88 7.65
N CYS A 6 6.00 2.90 7.03
CA CYS A 6 5.66 2.94 5.59
C CYS A 6 4.18 3.20 5.30
N LEU A 7 3.31 3.39 6.31
CA LEU A 7 1.85 3.46 6.07
C LEU A 7 1.29 4.89 5.96
N LEU A 8 2.11 5.94 6.05
CA LEU A 8 1.59 7.30 6.29
C LEU A 8 2.22 8.42 5.48
N ILE A 9 2.90 8.08 4.40
CA ILE A 9 3.13 9.02 3.32
C ILE A 9 2.70 8.24 2.06
N ILE A 10 2.29 8.92 1.01
CA ILE A 10 2.32 8.40 -0.34
C ILE A 10 1.28 7.31 -0.75
N VAL A 11 0.31 7.70 -1.57
CA VAL A 11 -0.02 6.96 -2.81
C VAL A 11 1.19 7.07 -3.74
N GLY A 12 2.41 6.83 -3.26
CA GLY A 12 3.65 7.05 -4.00
C GLY A 12 4.64 6.07 -3.45
N VAL A 13 4.43 4.85 -3.88
CA VAL A 13 5.20 3.73 -3.41
C VAL A 13 6.62 3.91 -3.96
N SER A 14 7.56 4.44 -3.17
CA SER A 14 8.97 4.53 -3.58
C SER A 14 9.58 3.12 -3.61
N PHE A 15 9.98 2.65 -4.80
CA PHE A 15 10.69 1.38 -4.95
C PHE A 15 12.20 1.57 -4.92
N GLY A 16 12.85 0.99 -3.91
CA GLY A 16 14.29 0.88 -3.87
C GLY A 16 14.81 -0.27 -4.76
N SER A 17 15.25 0.08 -5.96
CA SER A 17 16.26 -0.65 -6.73
C SER A 17 16.86 0.30 -7.78
N ASN A 18 17.88 1.07 -7.38
CA ASN A 18 18.64 2.02 -8.21
C ASN A 18 17.88 3.24 -8.77
N GLY A 19 17.07 3.89 -7.94
CA GLY A 19 16.37 5.13 -8.31
C GLY A 19 15.03 5.21 -7.61
N ASN A 20 14.68 6.37 -7.05
CA ASN A 20 13.41 6.53 -6.34
C ASN A 20 12.28 6.74 -7.36
N VAL A 21 11.78 5.64 -7.94
CA VAL A 21 10.57 5.67 -8.76
C VAL A 21 9.35 5.77 -7.86
N VAL A 22 8.52 6.77 -8.09
CA VAL A 22 7.27 7.06 -7.38
C VAL A 22 6.10 6.69 -8.27
N VAL A 23 5.11 6.02 -7.70
CA VAL A 23 3.90 5.57 -8.42
C VAL A 23 2.66 6.11 -7.71
N ASP A 24 1.96 7.06 -8.34
CA ASP A 24 0.79 7.78 -7.80
C ASP A 24 -0.42 7.73 -8.73
N PHE A 25 -1.56 8.20 -8.24
CA PHE A 25 -2.75 8.48 -9.02
C PHE A 25 -3.13 9.95 -8.91
N ASP A 26 -3.14 10.66 -10.04
CA ASP A 26 -3.85 11.94 -10.16
C ASP A 26 -5.26 11.67 -10.72
N GLY A 27 -6.25 11.70 -9.83
CA GLY A 27 -7.62 11.29 -10.17
C GLY A 27 -7.69 9.82 -10.56
N SER A 28 -7.96 9.57 -11.85
CA SER A 28 -7.99 8.23 -12.46
C SER A 28 -6.66 7.84 -13.10
N ASP A 29 -5.75 8.77 -13.31
CA ASP A 29 -4.57 8.53 -14.13
C ASP A 29 -3.44 8.02 -13.25
N LEU A 30 -2.80 6.93 -13.68
CA LEU A 30 -1.63 6.36 -13.02
C LEU A 30 -0.40 7.15 -13.45
N ILE A 31 0.28 7.76 -12.49
CA ILE A 31 1.47 8.58 -12.67
C ILE A 31 2.69 7.81 -12.17
N ILE A 32 3.73 7.76 -12.99
CA ILE A 32 4.99 7.08 -12.68
C ILE A 32 6.13 8.06 -12.97
N GLU A 33 6.81 8.46 -11.91
CA GLU A 33 7.87 9.47 -11.95
C GLU A 33 9.14 8.93 -11.30
N HIS A 34 10.27 9.58 -11.56
CA HIS A 34 11.51 9.33 -10.84
C HIS A 34 11.95 10.60 -10.12
N GLU A 35 12.26 10.54 -8.82
CA GLU A 35 12.57 11.73 -8.01
C GLU A 35 13.71 12.61 -8.59
N ASP A 36 14.71 11.98 -9.23
CA ASP A 36 15.86 12.68 -9.83
C ASP A 36 15.69 13.10 -11.31
N TYR A 37 14.56 12.83 -11.96
CA TYR A 37 14.33 13.18 -13.37
C TYR A 37 12.98 13.88 -13.54
N ASP A 38 12.92 14.86 -14.44
CA ASP A 38 11.69 15.61 -14.74
C ASP A 38 10.72 14.84 -15.65
N ASP A 39 11.06 13.62 -16.07
CA ASP A 39 10.24 12.82 -16.96
C ASP A 39 9.12 12.08 -16.20
N GLU A 40 7.88 12.25 -16.68
CA GLU A 40 6.68 11.61 -16.16
C GLU A 40 6.14 10.60 -17.18
N VAL A 41 5.78 9.40 -16.72
CA VAL A 41 5.01 8.41 -17.48
C VAL A 41 3.60 8.34 -16.89
N ARG A 42 2.60 8.69 -17.70
CA ARG A 42 1.18 8.63 -17.31
C ARG A 42 0.43 7.54 -18.07
N ILE A 43 -0.41 6.79 -17.38
CA ILE A 43 -1.33 5.81 -17.96
C ILE A 43 -2.77 6.19 -17.58
N ASP A 44 -3.58 6.55 -18.58
CA ASP A 44 -4.98 6.94 -18.35
C ASP A 44 -5.90 5.72 -18.14
N SER A 45 -7.17 5.97 -17.81
CA SER A 45 -8.18 4.92 -17.61
C SER A 45 -8.55 4.14 -18.88
N ASP A 46 -8.19 4.68 -20.05
CA ASP A 46 -8.34 4.04 -21.35
C ASP A 46 -7.07 3.25 -21.75
N TYR A 47 -6.11 3.14 -20.83
CA TYR A 47 -4.83 2.42 -20.97
C TYR A 47 -3.87 3.02 -22.00
N ASN A 48 -4.08 4.28 -22.38
CA ASN A 48 -3.11 5.02 -23.20
C ASN A 48 -1.94 5.45 -22.33
N ILE A 49 -0.74 5.44 -22.92
CA ILE A 49 0.48 5.88 -22.26
C ILE A 49 0.85 7.27 -22.79
N TYR A 50 1.27 8.15 -21.89
CA TYR A 50 1.81 9.46 -22.17
C TYR A 50 3.19 9.58 -21.53
N ILE A 51 4.10 10.27 -22.19
CA ILE A 51 5.39 10.69 -21.64
C ILE A 51 5.40 12.21 -21.69
N ASN A 52 5.51 12.88 -20.54
CA ASN A 52 5.48 14.35 -20.45
C ASN A 52 4.29 14.96 -21.23
N ASP A 53 3.08 14.44 -21.00
CA ASP A 53 1.82 14.77 -21.69
C ASP A 53 1.72 14.41 -23.18
N GLU A 54 2.76 13.87 -23.80
CA GLU A 54 2.70 13.40 -25.19
C GLU A 54 2.26 11.94 -25.26
N LYS A 55 1.14 11.69 -25.94
CA LYS A 55 0.64 10.33 -26.15
C LYS A 55 1.60 9.56 -27.04
N ILE A 56 2.06 8.40 -26.56
CA ILE A 56 2.93 7.52 -27.34
C ILE A 56 2.12 6.49 -28.13
N GLU A 57 2.57 6.16 -29.34
CA GLU A 57 1.98 5.09 -30.13
C GLU A 57 2.52 3.75 -29.65
N ILE A 58 1.62 2.88 -29.18
CA ILE A 58 1.99 1.58 -28.63
C ILE A 58 1.44 0.43 -29.48
N ASN A 59 2.22 -0.64 -29.57
CA ASN A 59 1.78 -1.86 -30.22
C ASN A 59 0.82 -2.67 -29.31
N LYS A 60 0.15 -3.68 -29.87
CA LYS A 60 -0.80 -4.53 -29.13
C LYS A 60 -0.22 -5.21 -27.88
N LYS A 61 1.07 -5.53 -27.88
CA LYS A 61 1.73 -6.13 -26.71
C LYS A 61 1.84 -5.10 -25.59
N CYS A 62 2.27 -3.89 -25.92
CA CYS A 62 2.36 -2.76 -25.00
C CYS A 62 0.98 -2.32 -24.48
N GLU A 63 -0.07 -2.36 -25.32
CA GLU A 63 -1.46 -2.09 -24.90
C GLU A 63 -1.96 -3.10 -23.86
N LEU A 64 -1.64 -4.38 -24.04
CA LEU A 64 -1.96 -5.40 -23.03
C LEU A 64 -1.17 -5.18 -21.73
N LEU A 65 0.09 -4.76 -21.84
CA LEU A 65 0.96 -4.48 -20.70
C LEU A 65 0.52 -3.23 -19.93
N SER A 66 0.15 -2.14 -20.61
CA SER A 66 -0.36 -0.90 -20.00
C SER A 66 -1.63 -1.19 -19.22
N LYS A 67 -2.55 -1.96 -19.81
CA LYS A 67 -3.75 -2.43 -19.13
C LYS A 67 -3.44 -3.25 -17.88
N ARG A 68 -2.52 -4.21 -17.97
CA ARG A 68 -2.12 -5.03 -16.80
C ARG A 68 -1.50 -4.17 -15.70
N CYS A 69 -0.68 -3.18 -16.07
CA CYS A 69 -0.07 -2.25 -15.13
C CYS A 69 -1.17 -1.46 -14.40
N TYR A 70 -2.01 -0.76 -15.16
CA TYR A 70 -3.09 0.06 -14.62
C TYR A 70 -4.02 -0.74 -13.69
N ASP A 71 -4.59 -1.85 -14.19
CA ASP A 71 -5.53 -2.69 -13.43
C ASP A 71 -4.93 -3.20 -12.12
N ARG A 72 -3.62 -3.46 -12.13
CA ARG A 72 -2.89 -3.99 -10.98
C ARG A 72 -2.65 -2.90 -9.93
N VAL A 73 -2.15 -1.73 -10.32
CA VAL A 73 -1.94 -0.63 -9.36
C VAL A 73 -3.29 -0.14 -8.82
N PHE A 74 -4.32 -0.08 -9.65
CA PHE A 74 -5.68 0.28 -9.21
C PHE A 74 -6.19 -0.67 -8.11
N LYS A 75 -6.08 -1.99 -8.31
CA LYS A 75 -6.45 -2.97 -7.27
C LYS A 75 -5.61 -2.86 -6.01
N ILE A 76 -4.33 -2.53 -6.15
CA ILE A 76 -3.43 -2.35 -5.00
C ILE A 76 -3.84 -1.12 -4.21
N ARG A 77 -4.24 -0.03 -4.88
CA ARG A 77 -4.78 1.17 -4.26
C ARG A 77 -6.05 0.87 -3.47
N GLU A 78 -7.05 0.24 -4.08
CA GLU A 78 -8.31 -0.10 -3.40
C GLU A 78 -8.07 -0.94 -2.14
N GLU A 79 -7.27 -2.00 -2.26
CA GLU A 79 -6.97 -2.89 -1.14
C GLU A 79 -6.08 -2.20 -0.07
N ALA A 80 -5.20 -1.27 -0.46
CA ALA A 80 -4.42 -0.48 0.48
C ALA A 80 -5.29 0.51 1.27
N GLU A 81 -6.30 1.12 0.63
CA GLU A 81 -7.28 1.98 1.30
C GLU A 81 -8.10 1.18 2.33
N ASP A 82 -8.52 -0.04 1.99
CA ASP A 82 -9.20 -0.93 2.93
C ASP A 82 -8.30 -1.31 4.12
N ILE A 83 -7.03 -1.67 3.85
CA ILE A 83 -6.04 -1.98 4.90
C ILE A 83 -5.81 -0.76 5.81
N LYS A 84 -5.75 0.45 5.24
CA LYS A 84 -5.60 1.69 6.00
C LYS A 84 -6.78 1.89 6.94
N SER A 85 -8.01 1.71 6.46
CA SER A 85 -9.22 1.79 7.28
C SER A 85 -9.18 0.78 8.43
N ASP A 86 -8.89 -0.48 8.12
CA ASP A 86 -8.78 -1.55 9.13
C ASP A 86 -7.65 -1.27 10.14
N GLY A 87 -6.53 -0.69 9.68
CA GLY A 87 -5.39 -0.31 10.51
C GLY A 87 -5.73 0.79 11.50
N ILE A 88 -6.52 1.79 11.09
CA ILE A 88 -7.03 2.85 11.97
C ILE A 88 -7.94 2.25 13.04
N ASP A 89 -8.90 1.41 12.64
CA ASP A 89 -9.82 0.75 13.57
C ASP A 89 -9.09 -0.12 14.59
N LEU A 90 -8.05 -0.83 14.15
CA LEU A 90 -7.21 -1.65 15.02
C LEU A 90 -6.38 -0.79 15.98
N GLY A 91 -5.84 0.34 15.51
CA GLY A 91 -5.13 1.31 16.34
C GLY A 91 -6.00 1.92 17.43
N VAL A 92 -7.26 2.25 17.11
CA VAL A 92 -8.26 2.72 18.08
C VAL A 92 -8.57 1.64 19.11
N GLN A 93 -8.78 0.39 18.69
CA GLN A 93 -9.02 -0.74 19.60
C GLN A 93 -7.83 -1.01 20.51
N GLY A 94 -6.60 -0.98 19.99
CA GLY A 94 -5.37 -1.16 20.79
C GLY A 94 -5.18 -0.05 21.82
N SER A 95 -5.42 1.20 21.42
CA SER A 95 -5.37 2.35 22.33
C SER A 95 -6.45 2.26 23.42
N SER A 96 -7.67 1.88 23.05
CA SER A 96 -8.78 1.66 23.99
C SER A 96 -8.48 0.52 24.98
N LEU A 97 -7.84 -0.55 24.53
CA LEU A 97 -7.39 -1.64 25.40
C LEU A 97 -6.31 -1.14 26.38
N GLY A 98 -5.34 -0.35 25.93
CA GLY A 98 -4.32 0.26 26.78
C GLY A 98 -4.91 1.21 27.83
N VAL A 99 -5.85 2.07 27.44
CA VAL A 99 -6.58 2.95 28.37
C VAL A 99 -7.40 2.12 29.36
N SER A 100 -8.10 1.09 28.88
CA SER A 100 -8.87 0.18 29.74
C SER A 100 -7.98 -0.60 30.70
N ALA A 101 -6.75 -0.91 30.30
CA ALA A 101 -5.79 -1.58 31.16
C ALA A 101 -5.38 -0.67 32.35
N VAL A 102 -5.12 0.61 32.08
CA VAL A 102 -4.82 1.61 33.12
C VAL A 102 -6.03 1.86 34.04
N PHE A 103 -7.24 1.98 33.47
CA PHE A 103 -8.47 2.19 34.25
C PHE A 103 -8.92 0.94 35.02
N GLY A 104 -8.60 -0.25 34.55
CA GLY A 104 -8.96 -1.51 35.21
C GLY A 104 -8.22 -1.74 36.53
N VAL A 105 -6.98 -1.23 36.65
CA VAL A 105 -6.25 -1.18 37.92
C VAL A 105 -7.04 -0.41 39.00
N PHE A 106 -7.78 0.64 38.62
CA PHE A 106 -8.67 1.36 39.55
C PHE A 106 -9.98 0.61 39.85
N LYS A 107 -10.46 -0.25 38.94
CA LYS A 107 -11.67 -1.06 39.15
C LYS A 107 -11.46 -2.24 40.08
N MET A 108 -10.23 -2.76 40.21
CA MET A 108 -9.87 -3.79 41.20
C MET A 108 -10.04 -3.32 42.66
N ILE A 109 -10.27 -2.02 42.89
CA ILE A 109 -10.56 -1.45 44.22
C ILE A 109 -12.04 -1.68 44.60
N LEU A 110 -12.91 -2.04 43.64
CA LEU A 110 -14.32 -2.32 43.88
C LEU A 110 -14.54 -3.74 44.42
N PRO A 111 -15.44 -3.93 45.40
CA PRO A 111 -15.73 -5.26 45.93
C PRO A 111 -16.37 -6.17 44.87
N GLY A 112 -15.75 -7.33 44.63
CA GLY A 112 -16.25 -8.37 43.73
C GLY A 112 -15.65 -8.38 42.32
N TYR A 113 -14.60 -7.60 42.05
CA TYR A 113 -13.82 -7.66 40.82
C TYR A 113 -12.34 -7.80 41.16
N ASP A 114 -11.75 -8.96 40.89
CA ASP A 114 -10.36 -9.27 41.24
C ASP A 114 -9.41 -9.17 40.02
N SER A 115 -8.14 -9.46 40.26
CA SER A 115 -7.10 -9.47 39.23
C SER A 115 -7.38 -10.47 38.12
N ASP A 116 -7.95 -11.62 38.47
CA ASP A 116 -8.08 -12.76 37.56
C ASP A 116 -9.20 -12.52 36.54
N ASP A 117 -10.30 -11.90 36.98
CA ASP A 117 -11.38 -11.46 36.08
C ASP A 117 -10.91 -10.36 35.12
N PHE A 118 -10.07 -9.44 35.61
CA PHE A 118 -9.49 -8.38 34.78
C PHE A 118 -8.48 -8.91 33.75
N GLU A 119 -7.56 -9.77 34.17
CA GLU A 119 -6.56 -10.38 33.28
C GLU A 119 -7.23 -11.16 32.16
N ARG A 120 -8.27 -11.95 32.48
CA ARG A 120 -9.05 -12.71 31.49
C ARG A 120 -9.70 -11.80 30.44
N ASP A 121 -10.33 -10.71 30.87
CA ASP A 121 -11.00 -9.75 29.97
C ASP A 121 -10.00 -9.02 29.05
N VAL A 122 -8.85 -8.66 29.59
CA VAL A 122 -7.77 -8.00 28.83
C VAL A 122 -7.15 -8.96 27.83
N GLU A 123 -6.84 -10.20 28.24
CA GLU A 123 -6.29 -11.23 27.36
C GLU A 123 -7.22 -11.56 26.19
N GLU A 124 -8.53 -11.71 26.44
CA GLU A 124 -9.47 -12.07 25.37
C GLU A 124 -9.54 -10.95 24.31
N LYS A 125 -9.55 -9.69 24.76
CA LYS A 125 -9.51 -8.53 23.86
C LYS A 125 -8.18 -8.43 23.12
N ALA A 126 -7.06 -8.65 23.80
CA ALA A 126 -5.74 -8.68 23.18
C ALA A 126 -5.66 -9.72 22.06
N LYS A 127 -6.10 -10.97 22.34
CA LYS A 127 -6.14 -12.05 21.34
C LYS A 127 -6.99 -11.71 20.11
N LYS A 128 -8.10 -10.98 20.28
CA LYS A 128 -8.93 -10.51 19.15
C LYS A 128 -8.22 -9.44 18.30
N ILE A 129 -7.51 -8.51 18.94
CA ILE A 129 -6.73 -7.47 18.26
C ILE A 129 -5.57 -8.11 17.50
N GLU A 130 -4.81 -9.01 18.13
CA GLU A 130 -3.70 -9.73 17.49
C GLU A 130 -4.15 -10.49 16.24
N LYS A 131 -5.25 -11.25 16.32
CA LYS A 131 -5.79 -11.96 15.15
C LYS A 131 -6.15 -11.03 13.99
N ARG A 132 -6.73 -9.86 14.29
CA ARG A 132 -7.03 -8.86 13.26
C ARG A 132 -5.76 -8.27 12.67
N ALA A 133 -4.74 -8.01 13.48
CA ALA A 133 -3.45 -7.52 13.02
C ALA A 133 -2.77 -8.53 12.08
N GLU A 134 -2.81 -9.83 12.40
CA GLU A 134 -2.29 -10.88 11.51
C GLU A 134 -3.01 -10.92 10.16
N ILE A 135 -4.32 -10.66 10.12
CA ILE A 135 -5.09 -10.60 8.86
C ILE A 135 -4.61 -9.41 8.02
N ILE A 136 -4.47 -8.22 8.63
CA ILE A 136 -3.97 -7.02 7.96
C ILE A 136 -2.56 -7.26 7.42
N GLU A 137 -1.67 -7.86 8.21
CA GLU A 137 -0.30 -8.18 7.80
C GLU A 137 -0.28 -9.16 6.61
N LYS A 138 -1.14 -10.20 6.61
CA LYS A 138 -1.27 -11.12 5.47
C LYS A 138 -1.73 -10.42 4.20
N ARG A 139 -2.66 -9.46 4.31
CA ARG A 139 -3.16 -8.66 3.18
C ARG A 139 -2.06 -7.72 2.67
N ALA A 140 -1.33 -7.04 3.55
CA ALA A 140 -0.19 -6.20 3.18
C ALA A 140 0.91 -6.99 2.45
N ASN A 141 1.24 -8.19 2.94
CA ASN A 141 2.17 -9.09 2.27
C ASN A 141 1.70 -9.53 0.87
N LYS A 142 0.38 -9.61 0.65
CA LYS A 142 -0.19 -9.89 -0.68
C LYS A 142 -0.01 -8.69 -1.59
N LEU A 143 -0.22 -7.46 -1.09
CA LEU A 143 0.03 -6.22 -1.86
C LEU A 143 1.48 -6.10 -2.31
N GLU A 144 2.45 -6.40 -1.44
CA GLU A 144 3.87 -6.39 -1.84
C GLU A 144 4.16 -7.35 -3.01
N LYS A 145 3.52 -8.52 -3.02
CA LYS A 145 3.66 -9.49 -4.12
C LYS A 145 3.03 -8.99 -5.41
N GLU A 146 1.87 -8.35 -5.32
CA GLU A 146 1.23 -7.75 -6.50
C GLU A 146 2.06 -6.57 -7.01
N MET A 147 2.65 -5.74 -6.15
CA MET A 147 3.57 -4.68 -6.56
C MET A 147 4.82 -5.22 -7.25
N LYS A 148 5.41 -6.33 -6.77
CA LYS A 148 6.52 -6.99 -7.47
C LYS A 148 6.15 -7.48 -8.86
N LYS A 149 4.88 -7.85 -9.09
CA LYS A 149 4.39 -8.20 -10.43
C LYS A 149 4.20 -6.95 -11.28
N PHE A 150 3.73 -5.86 -10.70
CA PHE A 150 3.64 -4.56 -11.37
C PHE A 150 5.02 -4.12 -11.88
N SER A 151 6.04 -4.13 -11.03
CA SER A 151 7.39 -3.74 -11.44
C SER A 151 7.89 -4.56 -12.64
N LYS A 152 7.58 -5.87 -12.67
CA LYS A 152 7.92 -6.75 -13.81
C LYS A 152 7.10 -6.47 -15.06
N ASP A 153 5.79 -6.24 -14.92
CA ASP A 153 4.92 -5.87 -16.02
C ASP A 153 5.37 -4.51 -16.62
N PHE A 154 5.80 -3.57 -15.78
CA PHE A 154 6.30 -2.25 -16.20
C PHE A 154 7.71 -2.32 -16.83
N GLU A 155 8.61 -3.14 -16.29
CA GLU A 155 9.89 -3.45 -16.92
C GLU A 155 9.70 -4.10 -18.29
N GLU A 156 8.77 -5.05 -18.43
CA GLU A 156 8.45 -5.63 -19.75
C GLU A 156 7.86 -4.57 -20.69
N LEU A 157 7.03 -3.66 -20.17
CA LEU A 157 6.47 -2.55 -20.97
C LEU A 157 7.56 -1.61 -21.48
N SER A 158 8.49 -1.21 -20.62
CA SER A 158 9.61 -0.35 -21.01
C SER A 158 10.51 -1.04 -22.02
N GLU A 159 10.80 -2.33 -21.88
CA GLU A 159 11.58 -3.11 -22.84
C GLU A 159 10.92 -3.29 -24.21
N ASN A 160 9.61 -3.10 -24.34
CA ASN A 160 8.88 -3.29 -25.60
C ASN A 160 8.45 -1.97 -26.27
N SER A 161 8.64 -0.83 -25.61
CA SER A 161 8.33 0.50 -26.13
C SER A 161 9.63 1.26 -26.43
N GLU A 162 9.83 1.70 -27.67
CA GLU A 162 11.02 2.48 -28.05
C GLU A 162 11.04 3.83 -27.32
N ASP A 163 9.88 4.47 -27.15
CA ASP A 163 9.75 5.74 -26.43
C ASP A 163 10.11 5.58 -24.95
N LEU A 164 9.66 4.52 -24.28
CA LEU A 164 10.02 4.29 -22.87
C LEU A 164 11.49 3.89 -22.69
N LYS A 165 12.09 3.16 -23.64
CA LYS A 165 13.55 2.88 -23.62
C LYS A 165 14.40 4.15 -23.67
N SER A 166 13.86 5.26 -24.15
CA SER A 166 14.61 6.51 -24.22
C SER A 166 14.87 7.10 -22.83
N LEU A 167 13.98 6.82 -21.86
CA LEU A 167 14.08 7.31 -20.49
C LEU A 167 15.30 6.73 -19.77
N ILE A 168 16.14 7.62 -19.23
CA ILE A 168 17.44 7.27 -18.67
C ILE A 168 17.30 6.42 -17.41
N TRP A 169 16.29 6.70 -16.59
CA TRP A 169 16.02 6.02 -15.33
C TRP A 169 15.35 4.66 -15.47
N LEU A 170 14.98 4.25 -16.70
CA LEU A 170 14.49 2.90 -17.00
C LEU A 170 15.60 1.94 -17.47
N LYS A 171 16.87 2.38 -17.48
CA LYS A 171 18.06 1.59 -17.89
C LYS A 171 18.90 1.16 -16.70
#